data_AF-A0A3C1CG43-F1
#
_entry.id   AF-A0A3C1CG43-F1
#
_cell.length_a   1.000
_cell.length_b   1.000
_cell.length_c   1.000
_cell.angle_alpha   90.00
_cell.angle_beta   90.00
_cell.angle_gamma   90.00
#
_symmetry.space_group_name_H-M   'P 1'
#
loop_
_entity.id
_entity.type
_entity.pdbx_description
1 polymer ?
#
loop_
_entity_poly.entity_id
_entity_poly.type
_entity_poly.pdbx_seq_one_letter_code
_entity_poly.pdbx_strand_id
1 'polypeptide(L)' 'MTTFAVEDRPQAQEVRCRPDHLALLEAHAIFVLREVAAECERPALLFSGGKDSAVLLRLAEKA' A
#
# COMPACT_ATOMS: atom_id res chain seq x y z
N MET A 1 30.94 -42.92 -5.53
CA MET A 1 29.54 -43.17 -5.95
C MET A 1 28.68 -42.18 -5.20
N THR A 2 28.28 -41.15 -5.94
CA THR A 2 27.70 -39.91 -5.44
C THR A 2 26.18 -40.04 -5.42
N THR A 3 25.52 -39.64 -4.35
CA THR A 3 24.11 -39.26 -4.42
C THR A 3 23.93 -37.98 -3.63
N PHE A 4 24.01 -36.88 -4.37
CA PHE A 4 23.54 -35.57 -3.96
C PHE A 4 22.05 -35.70 -3.63
N ALA A 5 21.68 -35.48 -2.38
CA ALA A 5 20.31 -35.13 -2.03
C ALA A 5 20.07 -33.73 -2.61
N VAL A 6 19.38 -33.69 -3.75
CA VAL A 6 18.90 -32.45 -4.35
C VAL A 6 17.90 -31.85 -3.36
N GLU A 7 18.26 -30.67 -2.84
CA GLU A 7 17.35 -29.77 -2.17
C GLU A 7 16.19 -29.46 -3.11
N ASP A 8 15.00 -29.91 -2.76
CA ASP A 8 13.76 -29.32 -3.29
C ASP A 8 13.07 -28.65 -2.12
N ARG A 9 13.63 -27.50 -1.71
CA ARG A 9 12.84 -26.54 -0.94
C ARG A 9 11.70 -26.16 -1.87
N PRO A 10 10.42 -26.25 -1.45
CA PRO A 10 9.35 -25.70 -2.24
C PRO A 10 9.65 -24.20 -2.34
N GLN A 11 10.14 -23.77 -3.50
CA GLN A 11 10.12 -22.37 -3.86
C GLN A 11 8.64 -22.04 -3.97
N ALA A 12 8.05 -21.65 -2.85
CA ALA A 12 6.75 -21.02 -2.78
C ALA A 12 6.84 -19.87 -3.78
N GLN A 13 6.27 -20.14 -4.95
CA GLN A 13 6.27 -19.26 -6.08
C GLN A 13 5.78 -17.93 -5.55
N GLU A 14 6.68 -16.95 -5.50
CA GLU A 14 6.38 -15.60 -5.08
C GLU A 14 5.32 -15.12 -6.07
N VAL A 15 4.04 -15.27 -5.69
CA VAL A 15 2.93 -14.89 -6.53
C VAL A 15 3.00 -13.38 -6.58
N ARG A 16 3.73 -12.85 -7.56
CA ARG A 16 3.60 -11.47 -7.99
C ARG A 16 2.23 -11.35 -8.63
N CYS A 17 1.20 -11.38 -7.79
CA CYS A 17 -0.10 -10.82 -8.12
C CYS A 17 0.18 -9.38 -8.50
N ARG A 18 -0.20 -8.99 -9.72
CA ARG A 18 -0.31 -7.56 -10.04
C ARG A 18 -1.09 -6.93 -8.88
N PRO A 19 -0.60 -5.82 -8.30
CA PRO A 19 -1.34 -5.19 -7.23
C PRO A 19 -2.76 -4.97 -7.72
N ASP A 20 -3.73 -5.40 -6.93
CA ASP A 20 -5.13 -5.14 -7.19
C ASP A 20 -5.28 -3.65 -7.50
N HIS A 21 -6.17 -3.30 -8.44
CA HIS A 21 -6.34 -1.92 -8.89
C HIS A 21 -6.55 -0.97 -7.70
N LEU A 22 -7.30 -1.41 -6.70
CA LEU A 22 -7.53 -0.67 -5.45
C LEU A 22 -6.27 -0.55 -4.59
N ALA A 23 -5.43 -1.59 -4.52
CA ALA A 23 -4.17 -1.53 -3.79
C ALA A 23 -3.20 -0.51 -4.42
N LEU A 24 -3.20 -0.41 -5.75
CA LEU A 24 -2.40 0.59 -6.46
C LEU A 24 -2.91 2.02 -6.20
N LEU A 25 -4.24 2.23 -6.27
CA LEU A 25 -4.83 3.53 -5.94
C LEU A 25 -4.59 3.94 -4.48
N GLU A 26 -4.71 3.00 -3.56
CA GLU A 26 -4.44 3.23 -2.14
C GLU A 26 -2.97 3.63 -1.89
N ALA A 27 -2.02 2.89 -2.49
CA ALA A 27 -0.60 3.22 -2.39
C ALA A 27 -0.29 4.62 -2.95
N HIS A 28 -0.89 4.98 -4.09
CA HIS A 28 -0.72 6.29 -4.71
C HIS A 28 -1.33 7.41 -3.85
N ALA A 29 -2.52 7.18 -3.28
CA ALA A 29 -3.17 8.18 -2.43
C ALA A 29 -2.37 8.41 -1.13
N ILE A 30 -1.89 7.34 -0.49
CA ILE A 30 -1.02 7.44 0.70
C ILE A 30 0.26 8.22 0.37
N PHE A 31 0.88 7.93 -0.77
CA PHE A 31 2.06 8.65 -1.23
C PHE A 31 1.79 10.16 -1.32
N VAL A 32 0.70 10.58 -1.99
CA VAL A 32 0.34 12.00 -2.10
C VAL A 32 0.06 12.64 -0.75
N LEU A 33 -0.63 11.93 0.17
CA LEU A 33 -0.92 12.45 1.50
C LEU A 33 0.37 12.69 2.32
N ARG A 34 1.37 11.81 2.18
CA ARG A 34 2.70 11.99 2.80
C ARG A 34 3.45 13.18 2.25
N GLU A 35 3.41 13.39 0.92
CA GLU A 35 4.03 14.57 0.30
C GLU A 35 3.39 15.86 0.82
N VAL A 36 2.06 15.91 0.90
CA VAL A 36 1.36 17.07 1.48
C VAL A 36 1.73 17.28 2.94
N ALA A 37 1.84 16.22 3.73
CA ALA A 37 2.25 16.31 5.13
C ALA A 37 3.71 16.75 5.30
N ALA A 38 4.60 16.44 4.35
CA ALA A 38 5.99 16.86 4.34
C ALA A 38 6.15 18.33 3.93
N GLU A 39 5.37 18.79 2.95
CA GLU A 39 5.49 20.14 2.38
C GLU A 39 4.67 21.20 3.13
N CYS A 40 3.61 20.81 3.85
CA CYS A 40 2.73 21.75 4.57
C CYS A 40 3.07 21.80 6.07
N GLU A 41 3.23 23.00 6.63
CA GLU A 41 3.51 23.17 8.07
C GLU A 41 2.32 22.74 8.97
N ARG A 42 1.08 22.94 8.49
CA ARG A 42 -0.16 22.67 9.26
C ARG A 42 -1.24 22.06 8.35
N PRO A 43 -1.06 20.82 7.88
CA PRO A 43 -2.03 20.19 7.01
C PRO A 43 -3.37 19.99 7.73
N ALA A 44 -4.47 20.11 6.99
CA ALA A 44 -5.82 19.87 7.49
C ALA A 44 -6.62 19.03 6.49
N LEU A 45 -7.42 18.11 7.01
CA LEU A 45 -8.34 17.31 6.20
C LEU A 45 -9.76 17.89 6.33
N LEU A 46 -10.30 18.40 5.23
CA LEU A 46 -11.68 18.88 5.20
C LEU A 46 -12.64 17.68 5.15
N PHE A 47 -13.38 17.47 6.23
CA PHE A 47 -14.27 16.33 6.40
C PHE A 47 -15.74 16.76 6.30
N SER A 48 -16.43 16.30 5.25
CA SER A 48 -17.84 16.61 4.99
C SER A 48 -18.83 15.58 5.58
N GLY A 49 -18.35 14.46 6.12
CA GLY A 49 -19.20 13.34 6.55
C GLY A 49 -19.74 12.46 5.41
N GLY A 50 -19.31 12.69 4.17
CA GLY A 50 -19.67 11.88 3.00
C GLY A 50 -18.75 10.67 2.80
N LYS A 51 -19.07 9.82 1.80
CA LYS A 51 -18.30 8.61 1.48
C LYS A 51 -16.85 8.91 1.08
N ASP A 52 -16.64 9.98 0.31
CA ASP A 52 -15.32 10.31 -0.24
C ASP A 52 -14.39 10.82 0.87
N SER A 53 -14.91 11.67 1.76
CA SER A 53 -14.17 12.17 2.91
C SER A 53 -13.93 11.09 3.97
N ALA A 54 -14.81 10.10 4.11
CA ALA A 54 -14.56 8.90 4.93
C ALA A 54 -13.41 8.04 4.38
N VAL A 55 -13.37 7.80 3.06
CA VAL A 55 -12.25 7.09 2.42
C VAL A 55 -10.96 7.87 2.58
N LEU A 56 -10.97 9.19 2.34
CA LEU A 56 -9.79 10.03 2.54
C LEU A 56 -9.30 10.04 3.98
N LEU A 57 -10.20 10.08 4.97
CA LEU A 57 -9.83 9.96 6.38
C LEU A 57 -9.10 8.63 6.65
N ARG A 58 -9.64 7.52 6.14
CA ARG A 58 -9.00 6.21 6.29
C ARG A 58 -7.62 6.15 5.62
N LEU A 59 -7.48 6.75 4.45
CA LEU A 59 -6.19 6.83 3.75
C LEU A 59 -5.20 7.70 4.52
N ALA A 60 -5.65 8.81 5.11
CA ALA A 60 -4.83 9.68 5.95
C ALA A 60 -4.38 9.01 7.25
N GLU A 61 -5.19 8.14 7.86
CA GLU A 61 -4.77 7.31 9.00
C GLU A 61 -3.66 6.31 8.64
N LYS A 62 -3.60 5.86 7.37
CA LYS A 62 -2.57 4.93 6.87
C LYS A 62 -1.29 5.64 6.41
N ALA A 63 -1.40 6.91 6.04
CA ALA A 63 -0.31 7.72 5.53
C ALA A 63 0.66 8.08 6.64
#